data_AF-A0A7J9YR63-F1
#
_entry.id   AF-A0A7J9YR63-F1
#
_cell.length_a   1.000
_cell.length_b   1.000
_cell.length_c   1.000
_cell.angle_alpha   90.00
_cell.angle_beta   90.00
_cell.angle_gamma   90.00
#
_symmetry.space_group_name_H-M   'P 1'
#
loop_
_entity.id
_entity.type
_entity.pdbx_description
1 polymer ?
#
loop_
_entity_poly.entity_id
_entity_poly.type
_entity_poly.pdbx_seq_one_letter_code
_entity_poly.pdbx_strand_id
1 'polypeptide(L)'
;MPAWALALGALAAIAAILALLAALGSESLPDRSGPPIEELAVERTELSPNRIDLTLRNTGPDPVEIGQVFVNDAFVDFTAGERRVGRLDATTLSLVYPWQEGQPYAISLVTSTGAVIESEIAAAAETPRADAGFFGLMTLLGTYVGIVPVLLGMLLLPALRRSGERWIRVVMALTVGLLGFLALDGTLEGLELAGRSGGAFGGVEVVFVGAAVAFLGLMGLDRYLTRRRGDAAAAGATANRLALMVAIGIGLHNLGEGLAIGSAYAVGELALGAFLVVGFAIHNTTEGVAIVAPLARERPSFAGLAGLGLIAGAPAIAGAVIGASVTSPELSALLLGVGVGAIAQVIVQIAPSVRDAAGRLLDAATATAMAAGALALYATGLLVSV
;
A
#
# COMPACT_ATOMS: atom_id res chain seq x y z
N MET A 1 -24.95 0.23 35.86
CA MET A 1 -24.65 0.53 34.44
C MET A 1 -23.57 -0.42 33.98
N PRO A 2 -23.60 -0.92 32.73
CA PRO A 2 -22.53 -1.78 32.24
C PRO A 2 -21.22 -0.99 32.10
N ALA A 3 -20.08 -1.65 32.35
CA ALA A 3 -18.76 -1.00 32.37
C ALA A 3 -18.41 -0.30 31.05
N TRP A 4 -18.89 -0.81 29.91
CA TRP A 4 -18.71 -0.18 28.60
C TRP A 4 -19.44 1.16 28.48
N ALA A 5 -20.59 1.34 29.13
CA ALA A 5 -21.34 2.59 29.10
C ALA A 5 -20.66 3.68 29.95
N LEU A 6 -20.04 3.28 31.07
CA LEU A 6 -19.21 4.18 31.87
C LEU A 6 -17.93 4.58 31.12
N ALA A 7 -17.29 3.65 30.42
CA ALA A 7 -16.12 3.94 29.59
C ALA A 7 -16.46 4.88 28.42
N LEU A 8 -17.56 4.64 27.70
CA LEU A 8 -18.03 5.54 26.63
C LEU A 8 -18.40 6.93 27.17
N GLY A 9 -19.08 7.00 28.33
CA GLY A 9 -19.39 8.26 28.99
C GLY A 9 -18.13 9.04 29.40
N ALA A 10 -17.13 8.35 29.95
CA ALA A 10 -15.84 8.96 30.30
C ALA A 10 -15.09 9.44 29.04
N LEU A 11 -15.05 8.65 27.96
CA LEU A 11 -14.43 9.04 26.70
C LEU A 11 -15.13 10.26 26.08
N ALA A 12 -16.46 10.30 26.09
CA ALA A 12 -17.22 11.44 25.61
C ALA A 12 -16.95 12.70 26.44
N ALA A 13 -16.84 12.58 27.77
CA ALA A 13 -16.48 13.69 28.64
C ALA A 13 -15.05 14.19 28.38
N ILE A 14 -14.08 13.28 28.22
CA ILE A 14 -12.69 13.63 27.87
C ILE A 14 -12.66 14.34 26.51
N ALA A 15 -13.33 13.81 25.50
CA ALA A 15 -13.40 14.41 24.17
C ALA A 15 -14.03 15.81 24.21
N ALA A 16 -15.11 15.99 24.98
CA ALA A 16 -15.75 17.29 25.16
C ALA A 16 -14.84 18.30 25.87
N ILE A 17 -14.11 17.87 26.91
CA ILE A 17 -13.14 18.72 27.62
C ILE A 17 -11.98 19.09 26.69
N LEU A 18 -11.44 18.15 25.92
CA LEU A 18 -10.37 18.42 24.95
C LEU A 18 -10.84 19.36 23.85
N ALA A 19 -12.06 19.18 23.32
CA ALA A 19 -12.64 20.09 22.33
C ALA A 19 -12.85 21.50 22.90
N LEU A 20 -13.32 21.61 24.16
CA LEU A 20 -13.45 22.87 24.86
C LEU A 20 -12.10 23.54 25.09
N LEU A 21 -11.08 22.78 25.51
CA LEU A 21 -9.71 23.27 25.67
C LEU A 21 -9.11 23.72 24.33
N ALA A 22 -9.39 23.01 23.24
CA ALA A 22 -8.93 23.41 21.91
C ALA A 22 -9.59 24.72 21.47
N ALA A 23 -10.92 24.85 21.63
CA ALA A 23 -11.67 26.03 21.22
C ALA A 23 -11.34 27.28 22.07
N LEU A 24 -11.21 27.12 23.39
CA LEU A 24 -10.86 28.24 24.28
C LEU A 24 -9.36 28.53 24.27
N GLY A 25 -8.54 27.49 24.11
CA GLY A 25 -7.09 27.58 24.08
C GLY A 25 -6.59 28.29 22.82
N SER A 26 -7.22 28.06 21.67
CA SER A 26 -6.84 28.71 20.40
C SER A 26 -6.96 30.23 20.44
N GLU A 27 -7.92 30.79 21.18
CA GLU A 27 -8.08 32.25 21.33
C GLU A 27 -7.10 32.84 22.37
N SER A 28 -6.57 32.01 23.28
CA SER A 28 -5.69 32.45 24.37
C SER A 28 -4.20 32.46 24.01
N LEU A 29 -3.84 31.83 22.88
CA LEU A 29 -2.47 31.78 22.39
C LEU A 29 -2.17 33.07 21.61
N PRO A 30 -1.03 33.74 21.86
CA PRO A 30 -0.64 34.90 21.08
C PRO A 30 -0.45 34.50 19.61
N ASP A 31 -0.80 35.42 18.70
CA ASP A 31 -0.56 35.24 17.26
C ASP A 31 0.91 34.91 17.01
N ARG A 32 1.14 33.99 16.06
CA ARG A 32 2.48 33.50 15.74
C ARG A 32 3.31 34.66 15.17
N SER A 33 4.33 35.09 15.90
CA SER A 33 5.27 36.13 15.45
C SER A 33 6.36 35.50 14.58
N GLY A 34 6.34 35.74 13.27
CA GLY A 34 7.33 35.23 12.32
C GLY A 34 6.84 35.32 10.87
N PRO A 35 7.68 35.03 9.87
CA PRO A 35 7.22 34.89 8.49
C PRO A 35 6.20 33.74 8.38
N PRO A 36 5.22 33.84 7.47
CA PRO A 36 4.25 32.78 7.25
C PRO A 36 4.97 31.49 6.86
N ILE A 37 4.49 30.35 7.37
CA ILE A 37 4.91 29.02 6.91
C ILE A 37 3.94 28.64 5.80
N GLU A 38 4.39 28.79 4.57
CA GLU A 38 3.63 28.47 3.37
C GLU A 38 4.06 27.10 2.84
N GLU A 39 3.17 26.12 2.90
CA GLU A 39 3.41 24.77 2.40
C GLU A 39 2.20 24.32 1.56
N LEU A 40 2.46 23.92 0.31
CA LEU A 40 1.47 23.32 -0.57
C LEU A 40 1.97 21.95 -1.01
N ALA A 41 1.14 20.93 -0.85
CA ALA A 41 1.37 19.63 -1.44
C ALA A 41 0.58 19.51 -2.75
N VAL A 42 1.22 18.98 -3.79
CA VAL A 42 0.54 18.59 -5.03
C VAL A 42 -0.08 17.22 -4.81
N GLU A 43 -1.41 17.17 -4.68
CA GLU A 43 -2.14 15.91 -4.49
C GLU A 43 -2.36 15.16 -5.80
N ARG A 44 -2.52 15.90 -6.90
CA ARG A 44 -2.86 15.32 -8.20
C ARG A 44 -2.39 16.21 -9.34
N THR A 45 -1.88 15.57 -10.38
CA THR A 45 -1.55 16.19 -11.67
C THR A 45 -2.39 15.52 -12.75
N GLU A 46 -3.17 16.30 -13.50
CA GLU A 46 -3.87 15.86 -14.69
C GLU A 46 -3.29 16.55 -15.93
N LEU A 47 -2.95 15.77 -16.95
CA LEU A 47 -2.44 16.25 -18.22
C LEU A 47 -3.47 15.99 -19.30
N SER A 48 -3.88 17.05 -19.99
CA SER A 48 -4.71 16.99 -21.19
C SER A 48 -4.05 17.82 -22.29
N PRO A 49 -4.43 17.66 -23.58
CA PRO A 49 -3.76 18.37 -24.66
C PRO A 49 -3.67 19.89 -24.41
N ASN A 50 -2.44 20.41 -24.33
CA ASN A 50 -2.10 21.82 -24.05
C ASN A 50 -2.51 22.35 -22.65
N ARG A 51 -2.69 21.47 -21.66
CA ARG A 51 -3.09 21.86 -20.31
C ARG A 51 -2.48 20.93 -19.25
N ILE A 52 -2.06 21.53 -18.14
CA ILE A 52 -1.64 20.83 -16.92
C ILE A 52 -2.51 21.35 -15.78
N ASP A 53 -3.28 20.48 -15.13
CA ASP A 53 -4.11 20.81 -13.98
C ASP A 53 -3.51 20.19 -12.72
N LEU A 54 -3.22 21.01 -11.71
CA LEU A 54 -2.66 20.60 -10.43
C LEU A 54 -3.69 20.78 -9.32
N THR A 55 -3.95 19.73 -8.54
CA THR A 55 -4.71 19.84 -7.29
C THR A 55 -3.74 20.06 -6.16
N LEU A 56 -3.87 21.20 -5.48
CA LEU A 56 -2.97 21.66 -4.43
C LEU A 56 -3.70 21.65 -3.10
N ARG A 57 -3.08 21.12 -2.04
CA ARG A 57 -3.57 21.23 -0.66
C ARG A 57 -2.59 22.05 0.18
N ASN A 58 -3.12 22.96 0.99
CA ASN A 58 -2.33 23.64 2.00
C ASN A 58 -2.14 22.74 3.23
N THR A 59 -0.92 22.24 3.39
CA THR A 59 -0.50 21.42 4.54
C THR A 59 0.06 22.27 5.68
N GLY A 60 0.39 23.52 5.39
CA GLY A 60 0.93 24.48 6.32
C GLY A 60 -0.10 25.06 7.29
N PRO A 61 0.37 25.73 8.36
CA PRO A 61 -0.50 26.38 9.33
C PRO A 61 -1.10 27.69 8.80
N ASP A 62 -0.42 28.35 7.87
CA ASP A 62 -0.77 29.68 7.37
C ASP A 62 -1.38 29.59 5.96
N PRO A 63 -2.33 30.48 5.61
CA PRO A 63 -2.92 30.52 4.28
C PRO A 63 -1.91 30.91 3.21
N VAL A 64 -1.94 30.22 2.07
CA VAL A 64 -0.99 30.42 0.96
C VAL A 64 -1.67 31.06 -0.23
N GLU A 65 -1.05 32.06 -0.83
CA GLU A 65 -1.52 32.68 -2.08
C GLU A 65 -0.45 32.54 -3.17
N ILE A 66 -0.83 31.97 -4.31
CA ILE A 66 0.08 31.73 -5.44
C ILE A 66 0.16 33.01 -6.29
N GLY A 67 1.37 33.55 -6.45
CA GLY A 67 1.63 34.75 -7.24
C GLY A 67 2.07 34.44 -8.67
N GLN A 68 2.85 33.38 -8.88
CA GLN A 68 3.43 33.05 -10.18
C GLN A 68 3.74 31.56 -10.31
N VAL A 69 3.77 31.05 -11.56
CA VAL A 69 4.06 29.65 -11.86
C VAL A 69 5.11 29.57 -12.97
N PHE A 70 6.03 28.62 -12.82
CA PHE A 70 7.04 28.26 -13.81
C PHE A 70 6.87 26.81 -14.24
N VAL A 71 7.14 26.51 -15.50
CA VAL A 71 7.29 25.15 -16.03
C VAL A 71 8.61 25.10 -16.81
N ASN A 72 9.58 24.31 -16.36
CA ASN A 72 10.94 24.23 -16.95
C ASN A 72 11.53 25.61 -17.28
N ASP A 73 11.55 26.52 -16.30
CA ASP A 73 12.06 27.90 -16.40
C ASP A 73 11.22 28.89 -17.24
N ALA A 74 10.10 28.47 -17.83
CA ALA A 74 9.20 29.37 -18.54
C ALA A 74 8.08 29.89 -17.62
N PHE A 75 7.79 31.19 -17.69
CA PHE A 75 6.61 31.76 -17.04
C PHE A 75 5.34 31.26 -17.73
N VAL A 76 4.39 30.77 -16.93
CA VAL A 76 3.13 30.23 -17.45
C VAL A 76 1.95 30.94 -16.79
N ASP A 77 1.01 31.38 -17.62
CA ASP A 77 -0.27 31.90 -17.15
C ASP A 77 -1.08 30.77 -16.52
N PHE A 78 -1.71 31.07 -15.38
CA PHE A 78 -2.50 30.11 -14.64
C PHE A 78 -3.87 30.67 -14.27
N THR A 79 -4.82 29.75 -14.07
CA THR A 79 -6.09 30.04 -13.41
C THR A 79 -6.23 29.16 -12.18
N ALA A 80 -6.52 29.74 -11.03
CA ALA A 80 -6.79 29.01 -9.79
C ALA A 80 -8.26 29.13 -9.42
N GLY A 81 -8.85 28.07 -8.87
CA GLY A 81 -10.21 28.11 -8.32
C GLY A 81 -10.31 29.10 -7.16
N GLU A 82 -9.51 28.89 -6.13
CA GLU A 82 -9.27 29.84 -5.04
C GLU A 82 -7.84 30.38 -5.10
N ARG A 83 -7.68 31.71 -4.99
CA ARG A 83 -6.37 32.37 -5.00
C ARG A 83 -5.62 32.24 -3.69
N ARG A 84 -6.35 32.20 -2.57
CA ARG A 84 -5.81 32.07 -1.21
C ARG A 84 -6.33 30.79 -0.61
N VAL A 85 -5.45 29.81 -0.43
CA VAL A 85 -5.78 28.47 0.06
C VAL A 85 -5.64 28.47 1.58
N GLY A 86 -6.76 28.33 2.29
CA GLY A 86 -6.77 28.20 3.75
C GLY A 86 -6.13 26.89 4.21
N ARG A 87 -5.86 26.77 5.52
CA ARG A 87 -5.24 25.56 6.09
C ARG A 87 -6.12 24.33 5.82
N LEU A 88 -5.52 23.27 5.29
CA LEU A 88 -6.18 22.03 4.84
C LEU A 88 -7.18 22.20 3.69
N ASP A 89 -7.39 23.41 3.17
CA ASP A 89 -8.20 23.61 1.97
C ASP A 89 -7.42 23.14 0.73
N ALA A 90 -8.17 22.82 -0.32
CA ALA A 90 -7.61 22.39 -1.60
C ALA A 90 -8.13 23.28 -2.73
N THR A 91 -7.27 23.54 -3.73
CA THR A 91 -7.60 24.32 -4.92
C THR A 91 -7.05 23.62 -6.17
N THR A 92 -7.68 23.86 -7.32
CA THR A 92 -7.15 23.39 -8.61
C THR A 92 -6.52 24.56 -9.34
N LEU A 93 -5.28 24.36 -9.79
CA LEU A 93 -4.46 25.28 -10.55
C LEU A 93 -4.31 24.76 -11.98
N SER A 94 -4.89 25.47 -12.94
CA SER A 94 -4.82 25.12 -14.36
C SER A 94 -3.80 25.97 -15.09
N LEU A 95 -2.86 25.29 -15.76
CA LEU A 95 -1.79 25.88 -16.56
C LEU A 95 -2.06 25.63 -18.04
N VAL A 96 -2.02 26.67 -18.88
CA VAL A 96 -2.09 26.52 -20.34
C VAL A 96 -0.67 26.31 -20.86
N TYR A 97 -0.31 25.04 -21.11
CA TYR A 97 1.07 24.68 -21.46
C TYR A 97 1.10 23.51 -22.47
N PRO A 98 1.79 23.66 -23.62
CA PRO A 98 1.90 22.63 -24.65
C PRO A 98 2.98 21.60 -24.27
N TRP A 99 2.65 20.71 -23.35
CA TRP A 99 3.55 19.63 -22.94
C TRP A 99 3.72 18.57 -24.05
N GLN A 100 4.79 17.80 -23.98
CA GLN A 100 5.15 16.73 -24.90
C GLN A 100 5.23 15.40 -24.16
N GLU A 101 4.71 14.35 -24.78
CA GLU A 101 4.68 13.01 -24.21
C GLU A 101 6.11 12.49 -23.91
N GLY A 102 6.27 11.90 -22.73
CA GLY A 102 7.53 11.36 -22.21
C GLY A 102 8.56 12.40 -21.75
N GLN A 103 8.25 13.71 -21.79
CA GLN A 103 9.17 14.75 -21.29
C GLN A 103 8.99 14.99 -19.79
N PRO A 104 10.09 15.19 -19.04
CA PRO A 104 10.02 15.64 -17.65
C PRO A 104 9.71 17.14 -17.56
N TYR A 105 8.97 17.52 -16.52
CA TYR A 105 8.67 18.91 -16.18
C TYR A 105 8.87 19.21 -14.70
N ALA A 106 9.65 20.25 -14.40
CA ALA A 106 9.71 20.89 -13.09
C ALA A 106 8.70 22.05 -13.06
N ILE A 107 7.80 22.01 -12.08
CA ILE A 107 6.80 23.04 -11.82
C ILE A 107 7.19 23.77 -10.54
N SER A 108 7.41 25.08 -10.63
CA SER A 108 7.70 25.91 -9.47
C SER A 108 6.56 26.88 -9.23
N LEU A 109 5.93 26.77 -8.07
CA LEU A 109 4.87 27.65 -7.59
C LEU A 109 5.51 28.71 -6.68
N VAL A 110 5.44 29.97 -7.08
CA VAL A 110 5.95 31.09 -6.28
C VAL A 110 4.79 31.76 -5.57
N THR A 111 4.85 31.80 -4.25
CA THR A 111 3.83 32.44 -3.42
C THR A 111 3.92 33.96 -3.48
N SER A 112 2.87 34.65 -3.04
CA SER A 112 2.84 36.12 -2.94
C SER A 112 3.91 36.69 -2.00
N THR A 113 4.45 35.87 -1.09
CA THR A 113 5.54 36.26 -0.18
C THR A 113 6.93 35.92 -0.72
N GLY A 114 7.00 35.20 -1.85
CA GLY A 114 8.25 34.81 -2.51
C GLY A 114 8.77 33.43 -2.12
N ALA A 115 8.02 32.63 -1.36
CA ALA A 115 8.36 31.22 -1.14
C ALA A 115 8.19 30.44 -2.45
N VAL A 116 9.07 29.47 -2.69
CA VAL A 116 9.04 28.62 -3.88
C VAL A 116 8.72 27.20 -3.46
N ILE A 117 7.66 26.64 -4.04
CA ILE A 117 7.20 25.28 -3.81
C ILE A 117 7.34 24.52 -5.13
N GLU A 118 8.17 23.49 -5.13
CA GLU A 118 8.51 22.73 -6.34
C GLU A 118 7.76 21.41 -6.41
N SER A 119 7.41 21.01 -7.63
CA SER A 119 6.82 19.71 -7.95
C SER A 119 7.39 19.22 -9.27
N GLU A 120 7.55 17.90 -9.41
CA GLU A 120 8.08 17.28 -10.62
C GLU A 120 7.01 16.42 -11.30
N ILE A 121 7.00 16.44 -12.62
CA ILE A 121 6.38 15.45 -13.50
C ILE A 121 7.54 14.70 -14.15
N ALA A 122 7.81 13.47 -13.73
CA ALA A 122 8.98 12.72 -14.19
C ALA A 122 8.86 12.35 -15.69
N ALA A 123 7.66 11.97 -16.14
CA ALA A 123 7.39 11.70 -17.54
C ALA A 123 5.93 12.09 -17.89
N ALA A 124 5.75 13.16 -18.64
CA ALA A 124 4.41 13.62 -19.01
C ALA A 124 3.69 12.61 -19.92
N ALA A 125 2.48 12.21 -19.53
CA ALA A 125 1.59 11.41 -20.36
C ALA A 125 0.15 11.90 -20.17
N GLU A 126 -0.69 11.75 -21.19
CA GLU A 126 -2.09 12.15 -21.08
C GLU A 126 -2.77 11.32 -19.98
N THR A 127 -3.40 12.01 -19.04
CA THR A 127 -4.10 11.34 -17.94
C THR A 127 -5.30 10.57 -18.47
N PRO A 128 -5.38 9.24 -18.21
CA PRO A 128 -6.49 8.44 -18.73
C PRO A 128 -7.84 8.92 -18.21
N ARG A 129 -8.86 8.86 -19.08
CA ARG A 129 -10.23 9.12 -18.66
C ARG A 129 -10.76 7.92 -17.88
N ALA A 130 -11.40 8.18 -16.74
CA ALA A 130 -12.05 7.17 -15.92
C ALA A 130 -13.35 6.64 -16.59
N ASP A 131 -13.20 5.91 -17.69
CA ASP A 131 -14.29 5.28 -18.42
C ASP A 131 -14.35 3.76 -18.19
N ALA A 132 -15.37 3.10 -18.74
CA ALA A 132 -15.56 1.66 -18.58
C ALA A 132 -14.40 0.84 -19.18
N GLY A 133 -13.72 1.35 -20.21
CA GLY A 133 -12.55 0.70 -20.81
C GLY A 133 -11.36 0.71 -19.85
N PHE A 134 -11.13 1.86 -19.21
CA PHE A 134 -10.08 2.02 -18.21
C PHE A 134 -10.28 1.08 -17.01
N PHE A 135 -11.47 1.05 -16.41
CA PHE A 135 -11.76 0.13 -15.31
C PHE A 135 -11.72 -1.35 -15.75
N GLY A 136 -12.07 -1.63 -17.00
CA GLY A 136 -11.90 -2.96 -17.60
C GLY A 136 -10.44 -3.38 -17.69
N LEU A 137 -9.55 -2.47 -18.11
CA LEU A 137 -8.10 -2.70 -18.12
C LEU A 137 -7.56 -2.94 -16.71
N MET A 138 -7.97 -2.16 -15.72
CA MET A 138 -7.56 -2.34 -14.32
C MET A 138 -7.98 -3.70 -13.78
N THR A 139 -9.19 -4.15 -14.13
CA THR A 139 -9.68 -5.48 -13.77
C THR A 139 -8.84 -6.59 -14.40
N LEU A 140 -8.46 -6.42 -15.68
CA LEU A 140 -7.61 -7.36 -16.40
C LEU A 140 -6.20 -7.41 -15.78
N LEU A 141 -5.58 -6.26 -15.52
CA LEU A 141 -4.25 -6.16 -14.91
C LEU A 141 -4.26 -6.77 -13.50
N GLY A 142 -5.23 -6.45 -12.66
CA GLY A 142 -5.38 -7.08 -11.35
C GLY A 142 -5.54 -8.60 -11.42
N THR A 143 -6.21 -9.12 -12.46
CA THR A 143 -6.31 -10.57 -12.69
C THR A 143 -4.96 -11.18 -13.09
N TYR A 144 -4.23 -10.50 -13.99
CA TYR A 144 -2.94 -10.94 -14.50
C TYR A 144 -1.82 -10.87 -13.44
N VAL A 145 -1.91 -9.93 -12.50
CA VAL A 145 -0.95 -9.75 -11.41
C VAL A 145 -1.30 -10.57 -10.19
N GLY A 146 -2.57 -10.61 -9.79
CA GLY A 146 -2.99 -11.30 -8.57
C GLY A 146 -3.35 -12.77 -8.80
N ILE A 147 -4.41 -13.04 -9.57
CA ILE A 147 -4.99 -14.39 -9.65
C ILE A 147 -4.09 -15.37 -10.42
N VAL A 148 -3.67 -15.00 -11.62
CA VAL A 148 -2.93 -15.90 -12.52
C VAL A 148 -1.61 -16.36 -11.88
N PRO A 149 -0.74 -15.46 -11.37
CA PRO A 149 0.56 -15.86 -10.85
C PRO A 149 0.43 -16.67 -9.56
N VAL A 150 -0.46 -16.28 -8.65
CA VAL A 150 -0.73 -17.06 -7.43
C VAL A 150 -1.13 -18.50 -7.80
N LEU A 151 -2.08 -18.67 -8.73
CA LEU A 151 -2.48 -20.01 -9.17
C LEU A 151 -1.33 -20.78 -9.84
N LEU A 152 -0.48 -20.12 -10.63
CA LEU A 152 0.72 -20.74 -11.22
C LEU A 152 1.68 -21.24 -10.14
N GLY A 153 1.91 -20.45 -9.09
CA GLY A 153 2.70 -20.85 -7.93
C GLY A 153 2.15 -22.09 -7.23
N MET A 154 0.83 -22.13 -7.06
CA MET A 154 0.13 -23.26 -6.44
C MET A 154 0.28 -24.57 -7.23
N LEU A 155 0.61 -24.51 -8.53
CA LEU A 155 0.91 -25.71 -9.34
C LEU A 155 2.15 -26.48 -8.86
N LEU A 156 2.99 -25.89 -8.00
CA LEU A 156 4.14 -26.58 -7.41
C LEU A 156 3.76 -27.54 -6.26
N LEU A 157 2.50 -27.59 -5.83
CA LEU A 157 2.03 -28.50 -4.78
C LEU A 157 2.40 -29.99 -5.02
N PRO A 158 2.30 -30.58 -6.23
CA PRO A 158 2.71 -31.96 -6.47
C PRO A 158 4.22 -32.20 -6.24
N ALA A 159 5.07 -31.21 -6.53
CA ALA A 159 6.50 -31.29 -6.27
C ALA A 159 6.79 -31.22 -4.76
N LEU A 160 6.10 -30.33 -4.03
CA LEU A 160 6.19 -30.24 -2.58
C LEU A 160 5.74 -31.53 -1.89
N ARG A 161 4.70 -32.19 -2.39
CA ARG A 161 4.21 -33.49 -1.88
C ARG A 161 5.27 -34.59 -1.91
N ARG A 162 6.13 -34.58 -2.93
CA ARG A 162 7.22 -35.57 -3.11
C ARG A 162 8.46 -35.23 -2.27
N SER A 163 8.48 -34.06 -1.64
CA SER A 163 9.62 -33.58 -0.87
C SER A 163 9.60 -34.10 0.57
N GLY A 164 10.80 -34.32 1.14
CA GLY A 164 10.98 -34.65 2.55
C GLY A 164 10.66 -33.45 3.45
N GLU A 165 10.43 -33.69 4.75
CA GLU A 165 10.10 -32.65 5.73
C GLU A 165 11.17 -31.54 5.80
N ARG A 166 12.45 -31.91 5.65
CA ARG A 166 13.57 -30.95 5.58
C ARG A 166 13.39 -29.94 4.45
N TRP A 167 12.96 -30.39 3.27
CA TRP A 167 12.78 -29.51 2.12
C TRP A 167 11.55 -28.62 2.26
N ILE A 168 10.46 -29.14 2.83
CA ILE A 168 9.29 -28.31 3.16
C ILE A 168 9.70 -27.20 4.13
N ARG A 169 10.49 -27.52 5.16
CA ARG A 169 11.02 -26.51 6.10
C ARG A 169 11.88 -25.45 5.40
N VAL A 170 12.75 -25.85 4.48
CA VAL A 170 13.58 -24.93 3.68
C VAL A 170 12.71 -24.02 2.80
N VAL A 171 11.68 -24.56 2.14
CA VAL A 171 10.74 -23.77 1.34
C VAL A 171 9.98 -22.77 2.22
N MET A 172 9.47 -23.20 3.38
CA MET A 172 8.80 -22.30 4.32
C MET A 172 9.75 -21.20 4.84
N ALA A 173 11.02 -21.52 5.08
CA ALA A 173 12.03 -20.55 5.49
C ALA A 173 12.35 -19.54 4.37
N LEU A 174 12.48 -20.02 3.13
CA LEU A 174 12.62 -19.17 1.95
C LEU A 174 11.42 -18.23 1.82
N THR A 175 10.20 -18.74 1.99
CA THR A 175 8.96 -17.94 2.00
C THR A 175 8.99 -16.85 3.08
N VAL A 176 9.46 -17.13 4.30
CA VAL A 176 9.57 -16.09 5.35
C VAL A 176 10.56 -14.99 4.94
N GLY A 177 11.69 -15.37 4.34
CA GLY A 177 12.65 -14.40 3.81
C GLY A 177 12.07 -13.51 2.72
N LEU A 178 11.33 -14.12 1.79
CA LEU A 178 10.62 -13.46 0.72
C LEU A 178 9.59 -12.45 1.27
N LEU A 179 8.69 -12.90 2.14
CA LEU A 179 7.69 -12.06 2.80
C LEU A 179 8.34 -10.93 3.63
N GLY A 180 9.47 -11.22 4.28
CA GLY A 180 10.20 -10.21 5.05
C GLY A 180 10.75 -9.08 4.18
N PHE A 181 11.23 -9.40 2.97
CA PHE A 181 11.65 -8.40 2.01
C PHE A 181 10.45 -7.58 1.48
N LEU A 182 9.33 -8.23 1.13
CA LEU A 182 8.11 -7.52 0.70
C LEU A 182 7.58 -6.55 1.77
N ALA A 183 7.61 -6.95 3.04
CA ALA A 183 7.20 -6.08 4.12
C ALA A 183 8.11 -4.85 4.25
N LEU A 184 9.42 -5.01 4.02
CA LEU A 184 10.36 -3.88 4.00
C LEU A 184 10.09 -2.96 2.82
N ASP A 185 9.99 -3.52 1.61
CA ASP A 185 9.79 -2.77 0.37
C ASP A 185 8.49 -1.96 0.41
N GLY A 186 7.37 -2.61 0.75
CA GLY A 186 6.07 -1.94 0.88
C GLY A 186 6.04 -0.91 2.03
N THR A 187 6.88 -1.05 3.06
CA THR A 187 7.03 -0.01 4.09
C THR A 187 7.73 1.22 3.51
N LEU A 188 8.84 1.02 2.78
CA LEU A 188 9.58 2.13 2.18
C LEU A 188 8.74 2.90 1.17
N GLU A 189 8.02 2.19 0.30
CA GLU A 189 7.10 2.79 -0.68
C GLU A 189 5.96 3.56 0.02
N GLY A 190 5.35 2.97 1.05
CA GLY A 190 4.30 3.62 1.83
C GLY A 190 4.79 4.90 2.51
N LEU A 191 6.02 4.89 3.05
CA LEU A 191 6.63 6.07 3.68
C LEU A 191 6.91 7.18 2.66
N GLU A 192 7.41 6.83 1.48
CA GLU A 192 7.66 7.79 0.40
C GLU A 192 6.35 8.45 -0.06
N LEU A 193 5.31 7.64 -0.31
CA LEU A 193 4.01 8.13 -0.75
C LEU A 193 3.34 9.01 0.30
N ALA A 194 3.41 8.61 1.57
CA ALA A 194 2.93 9.42 2.69
C ALA A 194 3.70 10.74 2.83
N GLY A 195 5.01 10.75 2.56
CA GLY A 195 5.83 11.96 2.59
C GLY A 195 5.40 13.00 1.55
N ARG A 196 4.97 12.55 0.36
CA ARG A 196 4.49 13.44 -0.73
C ARG A 196 3.21 14.20 -0.36
N SER A 197 2.41 13.68 0.57
CA SER A 197 1.16 14.33 1.00
C SER A 197 1.35 15.60 1.84
N GLY A 198 2.58 15.91 2.26
CA GLY A 198 2.87 17.00 3.20
C GLY A 198 2.24 16.81 4.59
N GLY A 199 1.71 15.62 4.90
CA GLY A 199 1.30 15.24 6.25
C GLY A 199 -0.05 15.79 6.72
N ALA A 200 -0.87 16.37 5.83
CA ALA A 200 -2.18 16.95 6.16
C ALA A 200 -3.06 16.04 7.03
N PHE A 201 -3.01 14.73 6.82
CA PHE A 201 -3.81 13.74 7.52
C PHE A 201 -2.99 12.68 8.30
N GLY A 202 -1.82 13.08 8.84
CA GLY A 202 -0.99 12.21 9.68
C GLY A 202 0.20 11.56 8.95
N GLY A 203 0.52 12.02 7.74
CA GLY A 203 1.76 11.71 7.02
C GLY A 203 2.20 10.25 7.12
N VAL A 204 3.48 10.03 7.43
CA VAL A 204 4.10 8.70 7.51
C VAL A 204 3.47 7.79 8.59
N GLU A 205 2.83 8.36 9.62
CA GLU A 205 2.22 7.57 10.69
C GLU A 205 1.06 6.71 10.17
N VAL A 206 0.39 7.15 9.10
CA VAL A 206 -0.74 6.44 8.51
C VAL A 206 -0.37 5.02 8.06
N VAL A 207 0.86 4.82 7.57
CA VAL A 207 1.37 3.52 7.14
C VAL A 207 1.45 2.56 8.33
N PHE A 208 2.00 3.03 9.45
CA PHE A 208 2.15 2.22 10.66
C PHE A 208 0.80 1.94 11.33
N VAL A 209 -0.12 2.90 11.30
CA VAL A 209 -1.50 2.70 11.78
C VAL A 209 -2.20 1.63 10.95
N GLY A 210 -2.12 1.70 9.62
CA GLY A 210 -2.64 0.68 8.71
C GLY A 210 -2.07 -0.71 9.02
N ALA A 211 -0.74 -0.79 9.17
CA ALA A 211 -0.05 -2.03 9.50
C ALA A 211 -0.49 -2.60 10.85
N ALA A 212 -0.57 -1.77 11.89
CA ALA A 212 -1.00 -2.21 13.21
C ALA A 212 -2.45 -2.72 13.21
N VAL A 213 -3.37 -2.00 12.55
CA VAL A 213 -4.78 -2.39 12.44
C VAL A 213 -4.92 -3.72 11.71
N ALA A 214 -4.24 -3.89 10.57
CA ALA A 214 -4.28 -5.14 9.81
C ALA A 214 -3.71 -6.31 10.60
N PHE A 215 -2.53 -6.13 11.21
CA PHE A 215 -1.87 -7.16 12.01
C PHE A 215 -2.73 -7.61 13.19
N LEU A 216 -3.27 -6.68 13.96
CA LEU A 216 -4.13 -6.97 15.10
C LEU A 216 -5.48 -7.57 14.68
N GLY A 217 -6.07 -7.07 13.58
CA GLY A 217 -7.30 -7.59 13.02
C GLY A 217 -7.18 -9.04 12.58
N LEU A 218 -6.14 -9.38 11.82
CA LEU A 218 -5.86 -10.75 11.39
C LEU A 218 -5.51 -11.68 12.55
N MET A 219 -4.79 -11.17 13.57
CA MET A 219 -4.55 -11.92 14.79
C MET A 219 -5.85 -12.21 15.55
N GLY A 220 -6.77 -11.23 15.60
CA GLY A 220 -8.12 -11.42 16.15
C GLY A 220 -8.90 -12.47 15.38
N LEU A 221 -8.84 -12.42 14.05
CA LEU A 221 -9.47 -13.38 13.15
C LEU A 221 -8.94 -14.80 13.36
N ASP A 222 -7.62 -15.00 13.41
CA ASP A 222 -7.02 -16.32 13.65
C ASP A 222 -7.46 -16.90 15.00
N ARG A 223 -7.46 -16.09 16.07
CA ARG A 223 -7.96 -16.53 17.39
C ARG A 223 -9.44 -16.87 17.38
N TYR A 224 -10.25 -16.09 16.68
CA TYR A 224 -11.68 -16.34 16.54
C TYR A 224 -11.96 -17.66 15.79
N LEU A 225 -11.27 -17.88 14.67
CA LEU A 225 -11.38 -19.12 13.88
C LEU A 225 -10.90 -20.35 14.67
N THR A 226 -9.86 -20.18 15.50
CA THR A 226 -9.36 -21.25 16.38
C THR A 226 -10.38 -21.62 17.45
N ARG A 227 -10.96 -20.63 18.15
CA ARG A 227 -11.97 -20.87 19.20
C ARG A 227 -13.22 -21.58 18.68
N ARG A 228 -13.70 -21.23 17.47
CA ARG A 228 -14.91 -21.84 16.90
C ARG A 228 -14.77 -23.32 16.52
N ARG A 229 -13.56 -23.79 16.26
CA ARG A 229 -13.32 -25.20 15.88
C ARG A 229 -13.10 -26.13 17.09
N GLY A 230 -12.96 -25.60 18.30
CA GLY A 230 -12.64 -26.36 19.51
C GLY A 230 -11.23 -26.97 19.48
N ASP A 231 -10.70 -27.36 20.64
CA ASP A 231 -9.33 -27.87 20.79
C ASP A 231 -9.08 -29.25 20.14
N ALA A 232 -10.12 -29.87 19.56
CA ALA A 232 -10.06 -31.19 18.91
C ALA A 232 -9.75 -31.12 17.40
N ALA A 233 -8.94 -30.16 16.96
CA ALA A 233 -8.58 -30.03 15.55
C ALA A 233 -7.58 -31.11 15.10
N ALA A 234 -8.00 -32.00 14.20
CA ALA A 234 -7.09 -32.92 13.51
C ALA A 234 -6.00 -32.12 12.75
N ALA A 235 -4.82 -32.71 12.53
CA ALA A 235 -3.68 -32.05 11.86
C ALA A 235 -4.07 -31.34 10.54
N GLY A 236 -4.95 -31.95 9.74
CA GLY A 236 -5.44 -31.35 8.48
C GLY A 236 -6.37 -30.14 8.65
N ALA A 237 -7.06 -29.99 9.78
CA ALA A 237 -7.82 -28.77 10.08
C ALA A 237 -6.89 -27.58 10.40
N THR A 238 -5.70 -27.85 10.94
CA THR A 238 -4.67 -26.85 11.21
C THR A 238 -3.96 -26.41 9.93
N ALA A 239 -3.61 -27.35 9.04
CA ALA A 239 -3.00 -27.06 7.75
C ALA A 239 -3.91 -26.19 6.84
N ASN A 240 -5.20 -26.56 6.73
CA ASN A 240 -6.16 -25.77 5.96
C ASN A 240 -6.41 -24.37 6.56
N ARG A 241 -6.38 -24.24 7.90
CA ARG A 241 -6.48 -22.93 8.56
C ARG A 241 -5.27 -22.06 8.25
N LEU A 242 -4.06 -22.62 8.35
CA LEU A 242 -2.83 -21.91 8.04
C LEU A 242 -2.83 -21.46 6.57
N ALA A 243 -3.16 -22.34 5.64
CA ALA A 243 -3.27 -21.98 4.22
C ALA A 243 -4.30 -20.87 3.96
N LEU A 244 -5.45 -20.89 4.64
CA LEU A 244 -6.46 -19.83 4.54
C LEU A 244 -5.94 -18.50 5.09
N MET A 245 -5.30 -18.50 6.25
CA MET A 245 -4.78 -17.26 6.84
C MET A 245 -3.62 -16.68 6.01
N VAL A 246 -2.76 -17.55 5.46
CA VAL A 246 -1.72 -17.17 4.49
C VAL A 246 -2.36 -16.53 3.25
N ALA A 247 -3.40 -17.17 2.68
CA ALA A 247 -4.12 -16.62 1.53
C ALA A 247 -4.81 -15.27 1.83
N ILE A 248 -5.40 -15.09 3.01
CA ILE A 248 -6.02 -13.81 3.42
C ILE A 248 -4.96 -12.72 3.57
N GLY A 249 -3.84 -13.03 4.24
CA GLY A 249 -2.77 -12.06 4.44
C GLY A 249 -2.10 -11.62 3.15
N ILE A 250 -1.82 -12.58 2.25
CA ILE A 250 -1.38 -12.32 0.88
C ILE A 250 -2.43 -11.51 0.11
N GLY A 251 -3.71 -11.86 0.23
CA GLY A 251 -4.79 -11.09 -0.39
C GLY A 251 -4.80 -9.62 0.02
N LEU A 252 -4.59 -9.32 1.30
CA LEU A 252 -4.50 -7.93 1.77
C LEU A 252 -3.24 -7.21 1.26
N HIS A 253 -2.15 -7.93 1.06
CA HIS A 253 -0.96 -7.37 0.40
C HIS A 253 -1.22 -7.04 -1.07
N ASN A 254 -1.80 -8.00 -1.81
CA ASN A 254 -2.13 -7.88 -3.22
C ASN A 254 -3.17 -6.77 -3.49
N LEU A 255 -4.01 -6.44 -2.50
CA LEU A 255 -4.86 -5.24 -2.55
C LEU A 255 -4.02 -3.95 -2.70
N GLY A 256 -2.92 -3.83 -1.95
CA GLY A 256 -1.99 -2.69 -2.03
C GLY A 256 -1.27 -2.62 -3.37
N GLU A 257 -0.82 -3.76 -3.90
CA GLU A 257 -0.20 -3.85 -5.23
C GLU A 257 -1.14 -3.42 -6.34
N GLY A 258 -2.37 -3.95 -6.30
CA GLY A 258 -3.43 -3.52 -7.21
C GLY A 258 -3.60 -2.02 -7.15
N LEU A 259 -3.68 -1.45 -5.94
CA LEU A 259 -3.83 -0.01 -5.73
C LEU A 259 -2.67 0.79 -6.36
N ALA A 260 -1.43 0.36 -6.17
CA ALA A 260 -0.26 0.99 -6.76
C ALA A 260 -0.33 0.99 -8.30
N ILE A 261 -0.70 -0.14 -8.91
CA ILE A 261 -0.93 -0.23 -10.36
C ILE A 261 -2.04 0.73 -10.79
N GLY A 262 -3.20 0.66 -10.13
CA GLY A 262 -4.35 1.51 -10.46
C GLY A 262 -4.03 3.00 -10.38
N SER A 263 -3.32 3.39 -9.32
CA SER A 263 -2.92 4.78 -9.08
C SER A 263 -1.90 5.26 -10.12
N ALA A 264 -0.86 4.46 -10.40
CA ALA A 264 0.14 4.80 -11.42
C ALA A 264 -0.51 5.03 -12.80
N TYR A 265 -1.42 4.14 -13.21
CA TYR A 265 -2.17 4.32 -14.45
C TYR A 265 -3.11 5.53 -14.40
N ALA A 266 -3.76 5.81 -13.26
CA ALA A 266 -4.67 6.95 -13.11
C ALA A 266 -3.97 8.31 -13.18
N VAL A 267 -2.67 8.39 -12.88
CA VAL A 267 -1.87 9.61 -13.03
C VAL A 267 -1.08 9.66 -14.33
N GLY A 268 -1.21 8.64 -15.20
CA GLY A 268 -0.53 8.58 -16.49
C GLY A 268 0.90 8.03 -16.44
N GLU A 269 1.38 7.54 -15.30
CA GLU A 269 2.72 6.96 -15.14
C GLU A 269 2.77 5.53 -15.70
N LEU A 270 2.61 5.39 -17.03
CA LEU A 270 2.45 4.10 -17.71
C LEU A 270 3.69 3.20 -17.60
N ALA A 271 4.90 3.80 -17.64
CA ALA A 271 6.15 3.06 -17.51
C ALA A 271 6.27 2.45 -16.11
N LEU A 272 5.99 3.23 -15.06
CA LEU A 272 5.91 2.75 -13.69
C LEU A 272 4.85 1.65 -13.55
N GLY A 273 3.64 1.88 -14.08
CA GLY A 273 2.56 0.89 -14.03
C GLY A 273 2.94 -0.44 -14.69
N ALA A 274 3.58 -0.42 -15.86
CA ALA A 274 4.03 -1.63 -16.56
C ALA A 274 5.14 -2.36 -15.79
N PHE A 275 6.09 -1.61 -15.23
CA PHE A 275 7.15 -2.13 -14.36
C PHE A 275 6.55 -2.86 -13.14
N LEU A 276 5.60 -2.23 -12.44
CA LEU A 276 4.92 -2.79 -11.28
C LEU A 276 4.19 -4.09 -11.64
N VAL A 277 3.46 -4.12 -12.75
CA VAL A 277 2.74 -5.31 -13.22
C VAL A 277 3.67 -6.51 -13.40
N VAL A 278 4.84 -6.32 -14.02
CA VAL A 278 5.80 -7.42 -14.24
C VAL A 278 6.45 -7.86 -12.94
N GLY A 279 6.95 -6.91 -12.14
CA GLY A 279 7.58 -7.20 -10.85
C GLY A 279 6.64 -7.97 -9.93
N PHE A 280 5.41 -7.48 -9.77
CA PHE A 280 4.41 -8.11 -8.91
C PHE A 280 3.95 -9.47 -9.42
N ALA A 281 3.78 -9.64 -10.73
CA ALA A 281 3.44 -10.96 -11.27
C ALA A 281 4.52 -12.03 -10.98
N ILE A 282 5.79 -11.66 -11.06
CA ILE A 282 6.90 -12.57 -10.76
C ILE A 282 6.85 -12.98 -9.28
N HIS A 283 6.73 -12.04 -8.35
CA HIS A 283 6.71 -12.38 -6.94
C HIS A 283 5.41 -13.09 -6.52
N ASN A 284 4.26 -12.80 -7.13
CA ASN A 284 2.97 -13.40 -6.77
C ASN A 284 2.94 -14.89 -7.14
N THR A 285 3.78 -15.29 -8.11
CA THR A 285 4.04 -16.70 -8.38
C THR A 285 4.68 -17.41 -7.20
N THR A 286 5.58 -16.76 -6.47
CA THR A 286 6.23 -17.37 -5.29
C THR A 286 5.29 -17.44 -4.08
N GLU A 287 4.35 -16.50 -3.96
CA GLU A 287 3.32 -16.49 -2.92
C GLU A 287 2.34 -17.67 -3.05
N GLY A 288 2.03 -18.08 -4.28
CA GLY A 288 1.26 -19.30 -4.52
C GLY A 288 1.86 -20.54 -3.86
N VAL A 289 3.20 -20.62 -3.80
CA VAL A 289 3.93 -21.70 -3.10
C VAL A 289 3.72 -21.62 -1.59
N ALA A 290 3.75 -20.40 -1.03
CA ALA A 290 3.51 -20.15 0.40
C ALA A 290 2.14 -20.67 0.86
N ILE A 291 1.11 -20.47 0.04
CA ILE A 291 -0.27 -20.90 0.33
C ILE A 291 -0.37 -22.42 0.37
N VAL A 292 0.27 -23.13 -0.56
CA VAL A 292 0.14 -24.60 -0.67
C VAL A 292 1.16 -25.38 0.15
N ALA A 293 2.23 -24.75 0.63
CA ALA A 293 3.23 -25.42 1.44
C ALA A 293 2.68 -26.05 2.74
N PRO A 294 1.79 -25.40 3.51
CA PRO A 294 1.07 -26.04 4.61
C PRO A 294 0.25 -27.27 4.20
N LEU A 295 -0.21 -27.32 2.94
CA LEU A 295 -1.06 -28.38 2.40
C LEU A 295 -0.27 -29.54 1.77
N ALA A 296 1.07 -29.54 1.88
CA ALA A 296 1.92 -30.54 1.23
C ALA A 296 1.64 -31.99 1.69
N ARG A 297 1.06 -32.20 2.88
CA ARG A 297 0.65 -33.52 3.38
C ARG A 297 -0.86 -33.77 3.30
N GLU A 298 -1.61 -32.78 2.85
CA GLU A 298 -3.07 -32.81 2.76
C GLU A 298 -3.55 -33.14 1.34
N ARG A 299 -4.83 -33.49 1.23
CA ARG A 299 -5.53 -33.70 -0.03
C ARG A 299 -6.64 -32.65 -0.23
N PRO A 300 -6.29 -31.35 -0.37
CA PRO A 300 -7.29 -30.33 -0.68
C PRO A 300 -7.99 -30.65 -2.01
N SER A 301 -9.28 -30.32 -2.07
CA SER A 301 -10.05 -30.38 -3.31
C SER A 301 -9.59 -29.29 -4.28
N PHE A 302 -9.83 -29.49 -5.58
CA PHE A 302 -9.55 -28.45 -6.59
C PHE A 302 -10.29 -27.15 -6.29
N ALA A 303 -11.58 -27.24 -5.88
CA ALA A 303 -12.35 -26.08 -5.47
C ALA A 303 -11.75 -25.36 -4.25
N GLY A 304 -11.18 -26.11 -3.30
CA GLY A 304 -10.48 -25.52 -2.15
C GLY A 304 -9.22 -24.76 -2.57
N LEU A 305 -8.42 -25.32 -3.49
CA LEU A 305 -7.25 -24.63 -4.05
C LEU A 305 -7.63 -23.40 -4.86
N ALA A 306 -8.64 -23.51 -5.75
CA ALA A 306 -9.14 -22.36 -6.50
C ALA A 306 -9.67 -21.26 -5.56
N GLY A 307 -10.39 -21.63 -4.50
CA GLY A 307 -10.85 -20.69 -3.49
C GLY A 307 -9.71 -19.96 -2.77
N LEU A 308 -8.65 -20.67 -2.37
CA LEU A 308 -7.47 -20.04 -1.77
C LEU A 308 -6.75 -19.10 -2.74
N GLY A 309 -6.59 -19.51 -4.00
CA GLY A 309 -5.99 -18.65 -5.03
C GLY A 309 -6.82 -17.41 -5.32
N LEU A 310 -8.15 -17.50 -5.30
CA LEU A 310 -9.03 -16.34 -5.44
C LEU A 310 -8.98 -15.41 -4.22
N ILE A 311 -8.94 -15.96 -3.00
CA ILE A 311 -8.82 -15.16 -1.78
C ILE A 311 -7.52 -14.36 -1.77
N ALA A 312 -6.43 -14.97 -2.25
CA ALA A 312 -5.12 -14.33 -2.34
C ALA A 312 -4.98 -13.38 -3.56
N GLY A 313 -5.53 -13.73 -4.72
CA GLY A 313 -5.30 -12.98 -5.96
C GLY A 313 -6.38 -11.95 -6.31
N ALA A 314 -7.66 -12.21 -6.02
CA ALA A 314 -8.75 -11.32 -6.41
C ALA A 314 -8.69 -9.93 -5.75
N PRO A 315 -8.17 -9.74 -4.53
CA PRO A 315 -8.00 -8.41 -3.97
C PRO A 315 -7.15 -7.46 -4.82
N ALA A 316 -6.20 -7.95 -5.65
CA ALA A 316 -5.46 -7.10 -6.58
C ALA A 316 -6.37 -6.42 -7.62
N ILE A 317 -7.47 -7.07 -8.01
CA ILE A 317 -8.49 -6.47 -8.88
C ILE A 317 -9.17 -5.30 -8.18
N ALA A 318 -9.61 -5.53 -6.93
CA ALA A 318 -10.23 -4.49 -6.13
C ALA A 318 -9.26 -3.33 -5.92
N GLY A 319 -7.98 -3.63 -5.64
CA GLY A 319 -6.91 -2.66 -5.52
C GLY A 319 -6.77 -1.81 -6.77
N ALA A 320 -6.61 -2.45 -7.94
CA ALA A 320 -6.43 -1.74 -9.22
C ALA A 320 -7.63 -0.85 -9.57
N VAL A 321 -8.84 -1.32 -9.34
CA VAL A 321 -10.05 -0.52 -9.57
C VAL A 321 -10.17 0.64 -8.57
N ILE A 322 -9.87 0.40 -7.29
CA ILE A 322 -9.89 1.46 -6.27
C ILE A 322 -8.81 2.49 -6.58
N GLY A 323 -7.57 2.06 -6.85
CA GLY A 323 -6.43 2.95 -7.15
C GLY A 323 -6.65 3.75 -8.43
N ALA A 324 -7.36 3.18 -9.39
CA ALA A 324 -7.79 3.88 -10.59
C ALA A 324 -8.81 5.01 -10.33
N SER A 325 -9.52 4.96 -9.20
CA SER A 325 -10.53 5.94 -8.80
C SER A 325 -10.09 6.87 -7.67
N VAL A 326 -9.13 6.45 -6.85
CA VAL A 326 -8.67 7.18 -5.68
C VAL A 326 -7.22 7.62 -5.87
N THR A 327 -7.02 8.93 -5.85
CA THR A 327 -5.73 9.58 -6.06
C THR A 327 -5.14 10.19 -4.79
N SER A 328 -5.72 9.93 -3.61
CA SER A 328 -5.17 10.41 -2.32
C SER A 328 -3.90 9.63 -1.95
N PRO A 329 -2.74 10.29 -1.83
CA PRO A 329 -1.51 9.64 -1.40
C PRO A 329 -1.62 9.01 0.00
N GLU A 330 -2.37 9.62 0.91
CA GLU A 330 -2.55 9.14 2.29
C GLU A 330 -3.39 7.87 2.36
N LEU A 331 -4.47 7.78 1.57
CA LEU A 331 -5.24 6.54 1.51
C LEU A 331 -4.39 5.42 0.91
N SER A 332 -3.61 5.73 -0.12
CA SER A 332 -2.70 4.76 -0.72
C SER A 332 -1.62 4.29 0.25
N ALA A 333 -1.02 5.20 1.01
CA ALA A 333 -0.07 4.88 2.06
C ALA A 333 -0.69 4.04 3.19
N LEU A 334 -1.93 4.36 3.61
CA LEU A 334 -2.68 3.57 4.59
C LEU A 334 -2.87 2.13 4.12
N LEU A 335 -3.29 1.95 2.86
CA LEU A 335 -3.57 0.64 2.28
C LEU A 335 -2.30 -0.19 2.04
N LEU A 336 -1.19 0.44 1.65
CA LEU A 336 0.12 -0.20 1.64
C LEU A 336 0.52 -0.65 3.04
N GLY A 337 0.31 0.20 4.05
CA GLY A 337 0.49 -0.14 5.46
C GLY A 337 -0.33 -1.37 5.87
N VAL A 338 -1.61 -1.44 5.49
CA VAL A 338 -2.46 -2.62 5.72
C VAL A 338 -1.84 -3.89 5.13
N GLY A 339 -1.29 -3.83 3.91
CA GLY A 339 -0.58 -4.94 3.28
C GLY A 339 0.65 -5.37 4.08
N VAL A 340 1.49 -4.42 4.51
CA VAL A 340 2.68 -4.68 5.35
C VAL A 340 2.29 -5.38 6.66
N GLY A 341 1.26 -4.86 7.34
CA GLY A 341 0.76 -5.47 8.57
C GLY A 341 0.22 -6.89 8.36
N ALA A 342 -0.42 -7.15 7.22
CA ALA A 342 -0.90 -8.46 6.84
C ALA A 342 0.24 -9.46 6.61
N ILE A 343 1.28 -9.06 5.87
CA ILE A 343 2.47 -9.89 5.66
C ILE A 343 3.16 -10.21 6.99
N ALA A 344 3.37 -9.19 7.84
CA ALA A 344 4.00 -9.38 9.15
C ALA A 344 3.21 -10.42 9.99
N GLN A 345 1.89 -10.41 9.90
CA GLN A 345 1.03 -11.36 10.58
C GLN A 345 1.19 -12.78 10.02
N VAL A 346 1.28 -12.93 8.69
CA VAL A 346 1.54 -14.23 8.03
C VAL A 346 2.91 -14.79 8.41
N ILE A 347 3.95 -13.96 8.46
CA ILE A 347 5.28 -14.37 8.91
C ILE A 347 5.22 -14.98 10.32
N VAL A 348 4.50 -14.33 11.24
CA VAL A 348 4.30 -14.85 12.61
C VAL A 348 3.60 -16.21 12.61
N GLN A 349 2.67 -16.46 11.69
CA GLN A 349 1.99 -17.75 11.58
C GLN A 349 2.84 -18.85 10.95
N ILE A 350 3.74 -18.50 10.03
CA ILE A 350 4.65 -19.44 9.39
C ILE A 350 5.85 -19.77 10.29
N ALA A 351 6.26 -18.83 11.15
CA ALA A 351 7.44 -18.98 12.01
C ALA A 351 7.52 -20.30 12.82
N PRO A 352 6.43 -20.85 13.39
CA PRO A 352 6.47 -22.16 14.04
C PRO A 352 6.89 -23.32 13.11
N SER A 353 6.50 -23.25 11.83
CA SER A 353 6.76 -24.30 10.82
C SER A 353 8.20 -24.33 10.31
N VAL A 354 8.99 -23.28 10.58
CA VAL A 354 10.41 -23.21 10.17
C VAL A 354 11.38 -23.63 11.29
N ARG A 355 10.87 -23.90 12.50
CA ARG A 355 11.69 -24.32 13.64
C ARG A 355 12.38 -25.65 13.37
N ASP A 356 13.60 -25.78 13.85
CA ASP A 356 14.31 -27.05 13.81
C ASP A 356 13.83 -28.05 14.89
N ALA A 357 14.40 -29.25 14.90
CA ALA A 357 14.04 -30.30 15.87
C ALA A 357 14.33 -29.91 17.33
N ALA A 358 15.21 -28.93 17.56
CA ALA A 358 15.49 -28.37 18.87
C ALA A 358 14.59 -27.16 19.21
N GLY A 359 13.64 -26.82 18.33
CA GLY A 359 12.73 -25.69 18.49
C GLY A 359 13.32 -24.33 18.17
N ARG A 360 14.55 -24.26 17.63
CA ARG A 360 15.22 -23.00 17.26
C ARG A 360 14.62 -22.47 15.95
N LEU A 361 14.31 -21.18 15.95
CA LEU A 361 13.81 -20.48 14.76
C LEU A 361 14.90 -20.20 13.72
N LEU A 362 16.14 -20.00 14.18
CA LEU A 362 17.28 -19.62 13.33
C LEU A 362 18.41 -20.64 13.51
N ASP A 363 18.35 -21.74 12.76
CA ASP A 363 19.52 -22.57 12.47
C ASP A 363 20.18 -22.10 11.17
N ALA A 364 21.40 -22.55 10.87
CA ALA A 364 22.14 -22.11 9.69
C ALA A 364 21.37 -22.37 8.38
N ALA A 365 20.66 -23.51 8.28
CA ALA A 365 19.89 -23.85 7.10
C ALA A 365 18.67 -22.94 6.90
N THR A 366 17.91 -22.68 7.97
CA THR A 366 16.75 -21.78 7.94
C THR A 366 17.17 -20.34 7.68
N ALA A 367 18.25 -19.86 8.32
CA ALA A 367 18.80 -18.53 8.08
C ALA A 367 19.28 -18.36 6.63
N THR A 368 19.98 -19.37 6.09
CA THR A 368 20.43 -19.34 4.67
C THR A 368 19.24 -19.33 3.72
N ALA A 369 18.20 -20.12 3.99
CA ALA A 369 16.99 -20.15 3.18
C ALA A 369 16.23 -18.80 3.23
N MET A 370 16.07 -18.21 4.41
CA MET A 370 15.49 -16.86 4.56
C MET A 370 16.30 -15.81 3.79
N ALA A 371 17.63 -15.81 3.95
CA ALA A 371 18.49 -14.90 3.22
C ALA A 371 18.39 -15.10 1.70
N ALA A 372 18.34 -16.35 1.24
CA ALA A 372 18.16 -16.67 -0.18
C ALA A 372 16.80 -16.19 -0.70
N GLY A 373 15.72 -16.29 0.09
CA GLY A 373 14.40 -15.76 -0.27
C GLY A 373 14.40 -14.24 -0.43
N ALA A 374 14.99 -13.52 0.53
CA ALA A 374 15.13 -12.06 0.46
C ALA A 374 16.02 -11.62 -0.72
N LEU A 375 17.15 -12.30 -0.93
CA LEU A 375 18.05 -12.04 -2.06
C LEU A 375 17.41 -12.33 -3.41
N ALA A 376 16.58 -13.36 -3.51
CA ALA A 376 15.85 -13.67 -4.73
C ALA A 376 14.92 -12.51 -5.11
N LEU A 377 14.15 -11.97 -4.16
CA LEU A 377 13.31 -10.81 -4.44
C LEU A 377 14.08 -9.54 -4.75
N TYR A 378 15.14 -9.28 -3.99
CA TYR A 378 16.02 -8.15 -4.27
C TYR A 378 16.60 -8.23 -5.69
N ALA A 379 17.07 -9.41 -6.11
CA ALA A 379 17.59 -9.64 -7.45
C ALA A 379 16.51 -9.51 -8.53
N THR A 380 15.27 -9.97 -8.28
CA THR A 380 14.17 -9.73 -9.22
C THR A 380 13.86 -8.24 -9.33
N GLY A 381 13.82 -7.49 -8.22
CA GLY A 381 13.65 -6.04 -8.25
C GLY A 381 14.70 -5.35 -9.11
N LEU A 382 15.99 -5.73 -8.94
CA LEU A 382 17.08 -5.22 -9.77
C LEU A 382 16.91 -5.55 -11.26
N LEU A 383 16.48 -6.76 -11.61
CA LEU A 383 16.32 -7.18 -13.01
C LEU A 383 15.18 -6.45 -13.72
N VAL A 384 14.15 -6.06 -12.98
CA VAL A 384 13.02 -5.31 -13.54
C VAL A 384 13.37 -3.81 -13.61
N SER A 385 14.26 -3.30 -12.73
CA SER A 385 14.57 -1.85 -12.62
C SER A 385 15.54 -1.28 -13.67
N VAL A 386 15.93 -2.09 -14.65
CA VAL A 386 16.94 -1.77 -15.67
C VAL A 386 16.31 -1.50 -17.03
#